data_AF-A0A7V9IY98-F1
#
_entry.id   AF-A0A7V9IY98-F1
#
_cell.length_a   1.000
_cell.length_b   1.000
_cell.length_c   1.000
_cell.angle_alpha   90.00
_cell.angle_beta   90.00
_cell.angle_gamma   90.00
#
_symmetry.space_group_name_H-M   'P 1'
#
loop_
_entity.id
_entity.type
_entity.pdbx_description
1 polymer ?
#
loop_
_entity_poly.entity_id
_entity_poly.type
_entity_poly.pdbx_seq_one_letter_code
_entity_poly.pdbx_strand_id
1 'polypeptide(L)'
;LYGILSAGRPVIAAAEDESETARLVREVGCGVVIPPGRPELLARTIRSAADGEYDLAEMGRRGRDYVEEEADRVVAMERYRALVRELLAA
;
A
#
# COMPACT_ATOMS: atom_id res chain seq x y z
N LEU A 1 -7.22 0.26 1.83
CA LEU A 1 -5.87 0.45 1.24
C LEU A 1 -5.85 0.08 -0.24
N TYR A 2 -6.04 -1.20 -0.59
CA TYR A 2 -5.95 -1.69 -1.97
C TYR A 2 -6.70 -0.87 -3.04
N GLY A 3 -7.95 -0.44 -2.79
CA GLY A 3 -8.67 0.40 -3.76
C GLY A 3 -8.03 1.78 -4.03
N ILE A 4 -7.29 2.33 -3.06
CA ILE A 4 -6.52 3.58 -3.24
C ILE A 4 -5.32 3.31 -4.16
N LEU A 5 -4.62 2.19 -3.92
CA LEU A 5 -3.46 1.76 -4.70
C LEU A 5 -3.85 1.40 -6.13
N SER A 6 -4.96 0.67 -6.33
CA SER A 6 -5.51 0.36 -7.66
C SER A 6 -5.82 1.62 -8.49
N ALA A 7 -6.21 2.71 -7.82
CA ALA A 7 -6.46 3.99 -8.45
C ALA A 7 -5.18 4.80 -8.76
N GLY A 8 -3.99 4.24 -8.49
CA GLY A 8 -2.70 4.91 -8.67
C GLY A 8 -2.54 6.14 -7.78
N ARG A 9 -3.19 6.14 -6.60
CA ARG A 9 -3.13 7.27 -5.66
C ARG A 9 -2.16 6.96 -4.52
N PRO A 10 -1.21 7.86 -4.19
CA PRO A 10 -0.43 7.72 -2.99
C PRO A 10 -1.28 7.88 -1.73
N VAL A 11 -0.85 7.26 -0.63
CA VAL A 11 -1.60 7.24 0.64
C VAL A 11 -0.80 7.84 1.79
N ILE A 12 -1.46 8.59 2.67
CA ILE A 12 -0.95 8.87 4.02
C ILE A 12 -1.69 7.92 4.97
N ALA A 13 -0.98 6.95 5.53
CA ALA A 13 -1.55 5.94 6.41
C ALA A 13 -1.28 6.31 7.87
N ALA A 14 -2.34 6.64 8.61
CA ALA A 14 -2.28 6.75 10.07
C ALA A 14 -2.47 5.35 10.67
N ALA A 15 -1.37 4.65 10.93
CA ALA A 15 -1.38 3.24 11.30
C ALA A 15 -0.27 2.92 12.29
N GLU A 16 -0.50 1.90 13.12
CA GLU A 16 0.52 1.38 14.04
C GLU A 16 1.72 0.87 13.25
N ASP A 17 2.92 1.06 13.80
CA ASP A 17 4.18 0.85 13.07
C ASP A 17 4.37 -0.59 12.58
N GLU A 18 3.92 -1.55 13.39
CA GLU A 18 3.99 -2.99 13.15
C GLU A 18 2.80 -3.54 12.35
N SER A 19 1.85 -2.68 11.96
CA SER A 19 0.68 -3.11 11.19
C SER A 19 1.05 -3.51 9.76
N GLU A 20 0.28 -4.44 9.18
CA GLU A 20 0.43 -4.83 7.78
C GLU A 20 0.33 -3.62 6.84
N THR A 21 -0.58 -2.69 7.12
CA THR A 21 -0.74 -1.45 6.32
C THR A 21 0.51 -0.58 6.36
N ALA A 22 1.10 -0.37 7.54
CA ALA A 22 2.32 0.41 7.67
C ALA A 22 3.50 -0.26 6.95
N ARG A 23 3.63 -1.58 7.10
CA ARG A 23 4.65 -2.38 6.41
C ARG A 23 4.51 -2.28 4.89
N LEU A 24 3.32 -2.53 4.35
CA LEU A 24 3.05 -2.49 2.92
C LEU A 24 3.35 -1.11 2.33
N VAL A 25 2.88 -0.03 2.96
CA VAL A 25 3.11 1.33 2.45
C VAL A 25 4.62 1.65 2.35
N ARG A 26 5.42 1.16 3.30
CA ARG A 26 6.89 1.36 3.28
C ARG A 26 7.61 0.47 2.29
N GLU A 27 7.29 -0.82 2.25
CA GLU A 27 7.93 -1.80 1.37
C GLU A 27 7.66 -1.47 -0.11
N VAL A 28 6.41 -1.13 -0.44
CA VAL A 28 6.03 -0.71 -1.81
C VAL A 28 6.48 0.73 -2.08
N GLY A 29 6.59 1.55 -1.03
CA GLY A 29 6.86 2.98 -1.15
C GLY A 29 5.72 3.75 -1.81
N CYS A 30 4.48 3.29 -1.63
CA CYS A 30 3.29 3.90 -2.23
C CYS A 30 2.69 5.05 -1.41
N GLY A 31 3.44 5.59 -0.45
CA GLY A 31 2.93 6.60 0.45
C GLY A 31 3.80 6.87 1.68
N VAL A 32 3.19 7.49 2.68
CA VAL A 32 3.82 7.87 3.95
C VAL A 32 3.03 7.29 5.12
N VAL A 33 3.74 6.76 6.12
CA VAL A 33 3.12 6.27 7.36
C VAL A 33 3.33 7.28 8.47
N ILE A 34 2.27 7.54 9.22
CA ILE A 34 2.31 8.35 10.45
C ILE A 34 1.68 7.56 11.62
N PRO A 35 2.08 7.82 12.87
CA PRO A 35 1.42 7.22 14.03
C PRO A 35 -0.06 7.64 14.13
N PRO A 36 -0.94 6.77 14.65
CA PRO A 36 -2.33 7.10 14.89
C PRO A 36 -2.47 8.16 15.99
N GLY A 37 -3.59 8.90 15.97
CA GLY A 37 -3.87 9.94 16.97
C GLY A 37 -2.98 11.19 16.88
N ARG A 38 -2.26 11.37 15.76
CA ARG A 38 -1.36 12.49 15.49
C ARG A 38 -1.88 13.40 14.36
N PRO A 39 -2.95 14.19 14.59
CA PRO A 39 -3.54 15.05 13.56
C PRO A 39 -2.59 16.15 13.07
N GLU A 40 -1.67 16.60 13.94
CA GLU A 40 -0.64 17.56 13.55
C GLU A 40 0.34 16.99 12.52
N LEU A 41 0.71 15.70 12.62
CA LEU A 41 1.60 15.02 11.68
C LEU A 41 0.86 14.80 10.36
N LEU A 42 -0.43 14.46 10.40
CA LEU A 42 -1.25 14.36 9.20
C LEU A 42 -1.29 15.69 8.45
N ALA A 43 -1.59 16.79 9.15
CA ALA A 43 -1.66 18.12 8.54
C ALA A 43 -0.30 18.56 7.98
N ARG A 44 0.80 18.27 8.69
CA ARG A 44 2.16 18.53 8.20
C ARG A 44 2.47 17.73 6.94
N THR A 45 2.17 16.44 6.93
CA THR A 45 2.44 15.55 5.79
C THR A 45 1.66 15.97 4.55
N ILE A 46 0.40 16.40 4.72
CA ILE A 46 -0.41 16.96 3.64
C ILE A 46 0.24 18.24 3.06
N ARG A 47 0.73 19.15 3.92
CA ARG A 47 1.42 20.36 3.46
C ARG A 47 2.71 20.03 2.72
N SER A 48 3.57 19.18 3.29
CA SER A 48 4.80 18.73 2.61
C SER A 48 4.52 18.10 1.24
N ALA A 49 3.42 17.34 1.12
CA ALA A 49 2.97 16.81 -0.17
C ALA A 49 2.52 17.90 -1.15
N ALA A 50 1.79 18.91 -0.68
CA ALA A 50 1.39 20.06 -1.49
C ALA A 50 2.59 20.93 -1.92
N ASP A 51 3.60 21.03 -1.06
CA ASP A 51 4.84 21.79 -1.28
C ASP A 51 5.84 21.05 -2.19
N GLY A 52 5.52 19.81 -2.60
CA GLY A 52 6.30 19.03 -3.56
C GLY A 52 7.48 18.26 -2.96
N GLU A 53 7.50 18.04 -1.64
CA GLU A 53 8.55 17.26 -0.97
C GLU A 53 8.53 15.76 -1.33
N TYR A 54 7.42 15.27 -1.91
CA TYR A 54 7.26 13.88 -2.32
C TYR A 54 7.00 13.77 -3.82
N ASP A 55 7.56 12.75 -4.45
CA ASP A 55 7.15 12.34 -5.80
C ASP A 55 5.85 11.53 -5.72
N LEU A 56 4.73 12.26 -5.65
CA LEU A 56 3.39 11.68 -5.55
C LEU A 56 3.01 10.83 -6.77
N ALA A 57 3.53 11.19 -7.95
CA ALA A 57 3.27 10.45 -9.17
C ALA A 57 3.96 9.09 -9.15
N GLU A 58 5.22 9.05 -8.72
CA GLU A 58 5.97 7.79 -8.57
C GLU A 58 5.41 6.93 -7.44
N MET A 59 5.03 7.50 -6.30
CA MET A 59 4.35 6.75 -5.23
C MET A 59 3.04 6.13 -5.72
N GLY A 60 2.26 6.88 -6.50
CA GLY A 60 1.03 6.39 -7.11
C GLY A 60 1.25 5.24 -8.09
N ARG A 61 2.25 5.36 -8.98
CA ARG A 61 2.65 4.29 -9.92
C ARG A 61 3.03 3.01 -9.18
N ARG A 62 3.96 3.09 -8.24
CA ARG A 62 4.40 1.92 -7.44
C ARG A 62 3.24 1.21 -6.74
N GLY A 63 2.30 1.98 -6.18
CA GLY A 63 1.10 1.41 -5.57
C GLY A 63 0.24 0.63 -6.57
N ARG A 64 0.06 1.16 -7.78
CA ARG A 64 -0.72 0.50 -8.83
C ARG A 64 -0.01 -0.75 -9.36
N ASP A 65 1.28 -0.65 -9.63
CA ASP A 65 2.09 -1.75 -10.13
C ASP A 65 2.08 -2.92 -9.14
N TYR A 66 2.25 -2.65 -7.84
CA TYR A 66 2.11 -3.67 -6.80
C TYR A 66 0.74 -4.37 -6.82
N VAL A 67 -0.35 -3.63 -7.03
CA VAL A 67 -1.67 -4.27 -7.12
C VAL A 67 -1.75 -5.17 -8.34
N GLU A 68 -1.29 -4.72 -9.51
CA GLU A 68 -1.35 -5.52 -10.74
C GLU A 68 -0.50 -6.79 -10.66
N GLU A 69 0.65 -6.73 -9.97
CA GLU A 69 1.60 -7.84 -9.87
C GLU A 69 1.29 -8.82 -8.73
N GLU A 70 0.86 -8.30 -7.57
CA GLU A 70 0.84 -9.09 -6.31
C GLU A 70 -0.55 -9.24 -5.70
N ALA A 71 -1.42 -8.24 -5.87
CA ALA A 71 -2.69 -8.15 -5.16
C ALA A 71 -3.94 -8.19 -6.06
N ASP A 72 -3.77 -8.44 -7.37
CA ASP A 72 -4.88 -8.62 -8.28
C ASP A 72 -5.64 -9.90 -7.92
N ARG A 73 -6.96 -9.89 -8.15
CA ARG A 73 -7.82 -11.03 -7.87
C ARG A 73 -7.34 -12.30 -8.56
N VAL A 74 -6.90 -12.22 -9.81
CA VAL A 74 -6.43 -13.38 -10.57
C VAL A 74 -5.19 -13.97 -9.89
N VAL A 75 -4.20 -13.13 -9.56
CA VAL A 75 -2.97 -13.52 -8.87
C VAL A 75 -3.28 -14.20 -7.53
N ALA A 76 -4.12 -13.58 -6.70
CA ALA A 76 -4.51 -14.14 -5.41
C ALA A 76 -5.21 -15.51 -5.57
N MET A 77 -6.15 -15.63 -6.51
CA MET A 77 -6.88 -16.88 -6.76
C MET A 77 -5.97 -17.99 -7.29
N GLU A 78 -4.96 -17.66 -8.10
CA GLU A 78 -3.98 -18.63 -8.57
C GLU A 78 -3.11 -19.17 -7.43
N ARG A 79 -2.66 -18.30 -6.50
CA ARG A 79 -1.93 -18.70 -5.29
C ARG A 79 -2.76 -19.63 -4.41
N TYR A 80 -4.03 -19.28 -4.16
CA TYR A 80 -4.95 -20.16 -3.43
C TYR A 80 -5.16 -21.51 -4.12
N ARG A 81 -5.34 -21.50 -5.44
CA ARG A 81 -5.52 -22.73 -6.24
C ARG A 81 -4.29 -23.62 -6.18
N ALA A 82 -3.09 -23.05 -6.23
CA ALA A 82 -1.84 -23.79 -6.10
C ALA A 82 -1.74 -24.46 -4.72
N LEU A 83 -1.99 -23.72 -3.65
CA LEU A 83 -1.98 -24.23 -2.28
C LEU A 83 -2.98 -25.37 -2.07
N VAL A 84 -4.23 -25.22 -2.54
CA VAL A 84 -5.25 -26.27 -2.42
C VAL A 84 -4.84 -27.53 -3.18
N ARG A 85 -4.22 -27.40 -4.37
CA ARG A 85 -3.73 -28.56 -5.13
C ARG A 85 -2.59 -29.27 -4.41
N GLU A 86 -1.67 -28.53 -3.81
CA GLU A 86 -0.57 -29.08 -3.02
C GLU A 86 -1.10 -29.92 -1.85
N LEU A 87 -2.06 -29.38 -1.09
CA LEU A 87 -2.67 -30.08 0.04
C LEU A 87 -3.49 -31.32 -0.36
N LEU A 88 -4.05 -31.35 -1.57
CA LEU A 88 -4.77 -32.51 -2.10
C LEU A 88 -3.85 -33.58 -2.69
N ALA A 89 -2.59 -33.23 -2.97
CA ALA A 89 -1.58 -34.16 -3.50
C ALA A 89 -0.74 -34.81 -2.40
N ALA A 90 -0.87 -34.34 -1.15
CA ALA A 90 -0.28 -34.90 0.07
C ALA A 90 -1.21 -35.92 0.74
#